data_AF-A0A9Q9B3P3-F1
#
_entry.id   AF-A0A9Q9B3P3-F1
#
_cell.length_a   1.000
_cell.length_b   1.000
_cell.length_c   1.000
_cell.angle_alpha   90.00
_cell.angle_beta   90.00
_cell.angle_gamma   90.00
#
_symmetry.space_group_name_H-M   'P 1'
#
loop_
_entity.id
_entity.type
_entity.pdbx_description
1 polymer ?
#
loop_
_entity_poly.entity_id
_entity_poly.type
_entity_poly.pdbx_seq_one_letter_code
_entity_poly.pdbx_strand_id
1 'polypeptide(L)'
;MTCNEAINRYMMLDKHEAVPFAVTFHLLRCKKCRSLIRAFTQASDLYTSSFKTKGDESLTEKTMLKIQAAAPDLLSLQTEKYELTNVSILPWAVVGILMIIGLACIPFTAIGKWAAENFKLSFVIPFVLVFAVFVSVYSAIFVYRNLDFFVKKFDLKEKI
;
A
#
# COMPACT_ATOMS: atom_id res chain seq x y z
N MET A 1 23.74 5.08 -9.00
CA MET A 1 24.12 4.76 -7.61
C MET A 1 25.45 4.02 -7.60
N THR A 2 26.44 4.58 -6.88
CA THR A 2 27.72 3.93 -6.60
C THR A 2 27.56 2.84 -5.54
N CYS A 3 28.51 1.89 -5.43
CA CYS A 3 28.42 0.83 -4.43
C CYS A 3 28.39 1.35 -2.98
N ASN A 4 29.18 2.40 -2.68
CA ASN A 4 29.23 3.00 -1.34
C ASN A 4 27.92 3.68 -0.98
N GLU A 5 27.33 4.39 -1.94
CA GLU A 5 26.04 5.04 -1.76
C GLU A 5 24.90 4.02 -1.55
N ALA A 6 24.95 2.89 -2.26
CA ALA A 6 24.02 1.77 -2.07
C ALA A 6 24.02 1.23 -0.65
N ILE A 7 25.23 1.00 -0.13
CA ILE A 7 25.43 0.42 1.20
C ILE A 7 25.05 1.42 2.28
N ASN A 8 25.49 2.68 2.15
CA ASN A 8 25.17 3.71 3.13
C ASN A 8 23.65 3.93 3.22
N ARG A 9 22.97 3.98 2.07
CA ARG A 9 21.51 4.12 2.04
C ARG A 9 20.81 2.90 2.63
N TYR A 10 21.34 1.69 2.42
CA TYR A 10 20.80 0.49 3.07
C TYR A 10 21.02 0.48 4.58
N MET A 11 22.16 0.97 5.07
CA MET A 11 22.47 1.06 6.50
C MET A 11 21.60 2.08 7.25
N MET A 12 21.02 3.05 6.54
CA MET A 12 20.08 4.01 7.15
C MET A 12 18.68 3.43 7.37
N LEU A 13 18.36 2.27 6.81
CA LEU A 13 17.07 1.63 7.00
C LEU A 13 17.01 0.88 8.32
N ASP A 14 15.84 0.94 8.98
CA ASP A 14 15.58 0.12 10.15
C ASP A 14 15.17 -1.32 9.76
N LYS A 15 15.21 -2.24 10.73
CA LYS A 15 14.84 -3.64 10.52
C LYS A 15 13.37 -3.70 10.08
N HIS A 16 13.13 -4.36 8.94
CA HIS A 16 11.83 -4.50 8.27
C HIS A 16 11.31 -3.24 7.54
N GLU A 17 12.11 -2.20 7.40
CA GLU A 17 11.76 -1.05 6.55
C GLU A 17 11.86 -1.42 5.04
N ALA A 18 10.98 -0.83 4.22
CA ALA A 18 10.93 -1.10 2.79
C ALA A 18 12.17 -0.53 2.08
N VAL A 19 12.89 -1.39 1.37
CA VAL A 19 14.10 -0.98 0.63
C VAL A 19 13.74 -0.10 -0.57
N PRO A 20 14.31 1.12 -0.71
CA PRO A 20 14.03 2.00 -1.83
C PRO A 20 14.35 1.33 -3.18
N PHE A 21 13.51 1.55 -4.18
CA PHE A 21 13.64 0.92 -5.51
C PHE A 21 15.02 1.09 -6.15
N ALA A 22 15.66 2.25 -5.97
CA ALA A 22 17.01 2.51 -6.47
C ALA A 22 18.06 1.55 -5.88
N VAL A 23 17.93 1.22 -4.59
CA VAL A 23 18.80 0.27 -3.90
C VAL A 23 18.52 -1.15 -4.38
N THR A 24 17.24 -1.53 -4.45
CA THR A 24 16.81 -2.84 -4.96
C THR A 24 17.37 -3.12 -6.36
N PHE A 25 17.29 -2.16 -7.29
CA PHE A 25 17.81 -2.33 -8.64
C PHE A 25 19.34 -2.54 -8.66
N HIS A 26 20.08 -1.79 -7.84
CA HIS A 26 21.53 -1.98 -7.73
C HIS A 26 21.90 -3.35 -7.16
N LEU A 27 21.13 -3.86 -6.19
CA LEU A 27 21.38 -5.19 -5.60
C LEU A 27 21.07 -6.34 -6.54
N LEU A 28 20.11 -6.17 -7.45
CA LEU A 28 19.88 -7.13 -8.54
C LEU A 28 21.06 -7.19 -9.50
N ARG A 29 21.72 -6.06 -9.76
CA ARG A 29 22.83 -5.96 -10.72
C ARG A 29 24.20 -6.27 -10.11
N CYS A 30 24.46 -5.87 -8.87
CA CYS A 30 25.77 -6.00 -8.22
C CYS A 30 25.80 -7.16 -7.22
N LYS A 31 26.46 -8.27 -7.59
CA LYS A 31 26.61 -9.45 -6.74
C LYS A 31 27.35 -9.17 -5.43
N LYS A 32 28.36 -8.29 -5.45
CA LYS A 32 29.17 -7.93 -4.27
C LYS A 32 28.34 -7.22 -3.19
N CYS A 33 27.54 -6.23 -3.59
CA CYS A 33 26.65 -5.52 -2.67
C CYS A 33 25.58 -6.47 -2.11
N ARG A 34 25.06 -7.39 -2.94
CA ARG A 34 24.09 -8.40 -2.52
C ARG A 34 24.65 -9.36 -1.47
N SER A 35 25.89 -9.85 -1.64
CA SER A 35 26.50 -10.74 -0.64
C SER A 35 26.79 -10.02 0.67
N LEU A 36 27.24 -8.76 0.60
CA LEU A 36 27.55 -7.95 1.77
C LEU A 36 26.29 -7.65 2.60
N ILE A 37 25.19 -7.25 1.96
CA ILE A 37 23.91 -7.05 2.66
C ILE A 37 23.42 -8.34 3.31
N ARG A 38 23.53 -9.49 2.63
CA ARG A 38 23.16 -10.78 3.22
C ARG A 38 23.97 -11.09 4.46
N ALA A 39 25.27 -10.78 4.48
CA ALA A 39 26.11 -10.95 5.66
C ALA A 39 25.64 -10.04 6.81
N PHE A 40 25.27 -8.79 6.53
CA PHE A 40 24.70 -7.89 7.54
C PHE A 40 23.37 -8.42 8.10
N THR A 41 22.46 -8.86 7.25
CA THR A 41 21.18 -9.43 7.70
C THR A 41 21.42 -10.65 8.59
N GLN A 42 22.29 -11.57 8.17
CA GLN A 42 22.65 -12.74 8.98
C GLN A 42 23.24 -12.35 10.33
N ALA A 43 24.18 -11.41 10.38
CA ALA A 43 24.74 -10.93 11.62
C ALA A 43 23.65 -10.32 12.54
N SER A 44 22.76 -9.50 11.98
CA SER A 44 21.65 -8.89 12.74
C SER A 44 20.66 -9.92 13.30
N ASP A 45 20.40 -10.99 12.56
CA ASP A 45 19.49 -12.05 12.98
C ASP A 45 20.08 -12.92 14.09
N LEU A 46 21.40 -13.16 14.07
CA LEU A 46 22.10 -13.82 15.17
C LEU A 46 21.94 -13.04 16.48
N TYR A 47 22.18 -11.73 16.46
CA TYR A 47 21.98 -10.87 17.64
C TYR A 47 20.52 -10.85 18.12
N THR A 48 19.56 -10.80 17.19
CA THR A 48 18.13 -10.76 17.54
C THR A 48 17.65 -12.11 18.11
N SER A 49 18.17 -13.22 17.60
CA SER A 49 17.76 -14.57 18.01
C SER A 49 18.10 -14.88 19.47
N SER A 50 19.20 -14.34 20.00
CA SER A 50 19.57 -14.49 21.41
C SER A 50 18.62 -13.77 22.37
N PHE A 51 17.88 -12.76 21.91
CA PHE A 51 16.91 -12.01 22.72
C PHE A 51 15.48 -12.56 22.64
N LYS A 52 15.27 -13.69 21.96
CA LYS A 52 13.94 -14.30 21.77
C LYS A 52 13.44 -15.03 23.03
N THR A 53 13.89 -14.64 24.22
CA THR A 53 13.20 -14.94 25.46
C THR A 53 11.87 -14.21 25.43
N LYS A 54 10.74 -14.94 25.57
CA LYS A 54 9.42 -14.32 25.75
C LYS A 54 9.55 -13.34 26.92
N GLY A 55 9.58 -12.05 26.62
CA GLY A 55 9.50 -11.02 27.64
C GLY A 55 8.22 -11.25 28.43
N ASP A 56 8.30 -11.13 29.75
CA ASP A 56 7.12 -11.14 30.61
C ASP A 56 6.19 -10.01 30.15
N GLU A 57 5.03 -10.36 29.60
CA GLU A 57 4.07 -9.40 29.02
C GLU A 57 3.69 -8.33 30.05
N SER A 58 3.67 -8.69 31.34
CA SER A 58 3.36 -7.76 32.42
C SER A 58 4.44 -6.69 32.63
N LEU A 59 5.71 -7.03 32.40
CA LEU A 59 6.82 -6.09 32.48
C LEU A 59 6.82 -5.14 31.28
N THR A 60 6.51 -5.65 30.08
CA THR A 60 6.40 -4.83 28.87
C THR A 60 5.29 -3.80 28.99
N GLU A 61 4.12 -4.20 29.49
CA GLU A 61 2.99 -3.28 29.70
C GLU A 61 3.32 -2.19 30.72
N LYS A 62 3.88 -2.57 31.88
CA LYS A 62 4.31 -1.61 32.91
C LYS A 62 5.37 -0.64 32.41
N THR A 63 6.26 -1.10 31.55
CA THR A 63 7.32 -0.27 30.96
C THR A 63 6.73 0.70 29.95
N MET A 64 5.81 0.24 29.11
CA MET A 64 5.12 1.09 28.12
C MET A 64 4.33 2.21 28.80
N LEU A 65 3.60 1.91 29.88
CA LEU A 65 2.87 2.91 30.66
C LEU A 65 3.80 3.96 31.28
N LYS A 66 4.99 3.55 31.77
CA LYS A 66 5.97 4.49 32.31
C LYS A 66 6.62 5.36 31.24
N ILE A 67 6.87 4.82 30.05
CA ILE A 67 7.38 5.59 28.91
C ILE A 67 6.35 6.63 28.48
N GLN A 68 5.07 6.23 28.38
CA GLN A 68 3.97 7.14 28.05
C GLN A 68 3.85 8.29 29.06
N ALA A 69 4.02 8.00 30.34
CA ALA A 69 4.02 9.02 31.39
C ALA A 69 5.26 9.92 31.38
N ALA A 70 6.42 9.39 30.99
CA ALA A 70 7.70 10.11 31.03
C ALA A 70 7.96 11.00 29.80
N ALA A 71 7.39 10.67 28.64
CA ALA A 71 7.66 11.38 27.40
C ALA A 71 6.40 11.48 26.50
N PRO A 72 5.39 12.28 26.90
CA PRO A 72 4.16 12.46 26.12
C PRO A 72 4.41 13.05 24.72
N ASP A 73 5.45 13.90 24.58
CA ASP A 73 5.84 14.53 23.30
C ASP A 73 6.49 13.57 22.29
N LEU A 74 7.06 12.45 22.74
CA LEU A 74 7.61 11.44 21.82
C LEU A 74 6.51 10.64 21.12
N LEU A 75 5.37 10.48 21.81
CA LEU A 75 4.22 9.75 21.29
C LEU A 75 3.47 10.56 20.22
N SER A 76 3.40 11.89 20.38
CA SER A 76 2.80 12.77 19.37
C SER A 76 3.58 12.76 18.06
N LEU A 77 4.92 12.71 18.11
CA LEU A 77 5.79 12.56 16.93
C LEU A 77 5.62 11.22 16.22
N GLN A 78 5.39 10.13 16.96
CA GLN A 78 5.16 8.81 16.36
C GLN A 78 3.76 8.69 15.75
N THR A 79 2.77 9.36 16.36
CA THR A 79 1.39 9.41 15.87
C THR A 79 1.31 10.14 14.53
N GLU A 80 2.06 11.24 14.35
CA GLU A 80 2.05 12.02 13.11
C GLU A 80 2.53 11.20 11.88
N LYS A 81 3.44 10.25 12.09
CA LYS A 81 3.99 9.39 11.01
C LYS A 81 3.07 8.21 10.65
N TYR A 82 2.14 7.86 11.53
CA TYR A 82 1.20 6.72 11.41
C TYR A 82 -0.27 7.16 11.45
N GLU A 83 -0.56 8.44 11.20
CA GLU A 83 -1.88 8.86 10.75
C GLU A 83 -2.10 8.20 9.39
N LEU A 84 -2.63 6.97 9.41
CA LEU A 84 -3.33 6.39 8.27
C LEU A 84 -4.39 7.41 7.92
N THR A 85 -4.08 8.26 6.96
CA THR A 85 -4.97 9.29 6.45
C THR A 85 -6.30 8.60 6.29
N ASN A 86 -7.31 9.04 7.04
CA ASN A 86 -8.61 8.40 7.04
C ASN A 86 -9.19 8.56 5.64
N VAL A 87 -8.89 7.60 4.76
CA VAL A 87 -9.30 7.65 3.37
C VAL A 87 -10.78 7.34 3.40
N SER A 88 -11.57 8.41 3.44
CA SER A 88 -13.01 8.28 3.39
C SER A 88 -13.37 7.52 2.11
N ILE A 89 -14.04 6.38 2.29
CA ILE A 89 -14.53 5.52 1.20
C ILE A 89 -15.57 6.24 0.32
N LEU A 90 -16.22 7.28 0.87
CA LEU A 90 -17.33 8.00 0.27
C LEU A 90 -16.93 8.75 -1.01
N PRO A 91 -15.90 9.61 -1.03
CA PRO A 91 -15.41 10.23 -2.27
C PRO A 91 -15.11 9.23 -3.39
N TRP A 92 -14.46 8.11 -3.08
CA TRP A 92 -14.12 7.09 -4.07
C TRP A 92 -15.36 6.35 -4.61
N ALA A 93 -16.35 6.09 -3.76
CA ALA A 93 -17.61 5.52 -4.19
C ALA A 93 -18.39 6.49 -5.10
N VAL A 94 -18.44 7.78 -4.74
CA VAL A 94 -19.12 8.81 -5.54
C VAL A 94 -18.47 8.96 -6.93
N VAL A 95 -17.13 9.01 -7.00
CA VAL A 95 -16.41 9.09 -8.27
C VAL A 95 -16.68 7.86 -9.15
N GLY A 96 -16.69 6.66 -8.55
CA GLY A 96 -16.98 5.42 -9.27
C GLY A 96 -18.40 5.39 -9.84
N ILE A 97 -19.39 5.80 -9.05
CA ILE A 97 -20.79 5.89 -9.47
C ILE A 97 -20.94 6.93 -10.59
N LEU A 98 -20.34 8.11 -10.43
CA LEU A 98 -20.36 9.16 -11.45
C LEU A 98 -19.74 8.68 -12.77
N MET A 99 -18.63 7.94 -12.71
CA MET A 99 -17.96 7.37 -13.87
C MET A 99 -18.86 6.36 -14.60
N ILE A 100 -19.48 5.42 -13.87
CA ILE A 100 -20.37 4.41 -14.44
C ILE A 100 -21.57 5.08 -15.11
N ILE A 101 -22.21 6.03 -14.43
CA ILE A 101 -23.35 6.79 -14.98
C ILE A 101 -22.91 7.58 -16.22
N GLY A 102 -21.77 8.25 -16.14
CA GLY A 102 -21.21 9.03 -17.24
C GLY A 102 -21.01 8.19 -18.50
N LEU A 103 -20.33 7.05 -18.40
CA LEU A 103 -20.12 6.16 -19.55
C LEU A 103 -21.43 5.49 -20.01
N ALA A 104 -22.32 5.12 -19.10
CA ALA A 104 -23.63 4.54 -19.44
C ALA A 104 -24.53 5.52 -20.20
N CYS A 105 -24.38 6.84 -19.97
CA CYS A 105 -25.13 7.88 -20.67
C CYS A 105 -24.59 8.18 -22.07
N ILE A 106 -23.33 7.89 -22.39
CA ILE A 106 -22.70 8.13 -23.71
C ILE A 106 -23.55 7.61 -24.89
N PRO A 107 -24.04 6.35 -24.91
CA PRO A 107 -24.84 5.85 -26.04
C PRO A 107 -26.16 6.61 -26.26
N PHE A 108 -26.67 7.31 -25.23
CA PHE A 108 -27.90 8.10 -25.33
C PHE A 108 -27.67 9.53 -25.81
N THR A 109 -26.41 9.99 -25.88
CA THR A 109 -26.06 11.32 -26.40
C THR A 109 -26.20 11.41 -27.91
N ALA A 110 -26.28 12.62 -28.47
CA ALA A 110 -26.35 12.83 -29.91
C ALA A 110 -25.15 12.20 -30.66
N ILE A 111 -23.95 12.30 -30.08
CA ILE A 111 -22.73 11.66 -30.61
C ILE A 111 -22.85 10.13 -30.55
N GLY A 112 -23.34 9.58 -29.45
CA GLY A 112 -23.48 8.13 -29.25
C GLY A 112 -24.51 7.51 -30.19
N LYS A 113 -25.64 8.18 -30.38
CA LYS A 113 -26.69 7.77 -31.33
C LYS A 113 -26.18 7.82 -32.77
N TRP A 114 -25.54 8.92 -33.15
CA TRP A 114 -24.93 9.07 -34.47
C TRP A 114 -23.89 7.95 -34.72
N ALA A 115 -23.02 7.67 -33.76
CA ALA A 115 -22.02 6.61 -33.89
C ALA A 115 -22.66 5.21 -33.97
N ALA A 116 -23.71 4.95 -33.17
CA ALA A 116 -24.44 3.69 -33.20
C ALA A 116 -25.20 3.48 -34.52
N GLU A 117 -25.76 4.53 -35.12
CA GLU A 117 -26.48 4.45 -36.39
C GLU A 117 -25.54 4.21 -37.59
N ASN A 118 -24.39 4.89 -37.63
CA ASN A 118 -23.43 4.80 -38.74
C ASN A 118 -22.57 3.54 -38.68
N PHE A 119 -22.11 3.14 -37.49
CA PHE A 119 -21.13 2.05 -37.31
C PHE A 119 -21.73 0.77 -36.71
N LYS A 120 -22.95 0.83 -36.15
CA LYS A 120 -23.70 -0.33 -35.61
C LYS A 120 -22.83 -1.21 -34.71
N LEU A 121 -22.73 -2.51 -35.03
CA LEU A 121 -21.93 -3.49 -34.30
C LEU A 121 -20.44 -3.11 -34.19
N SER A 122 -19.90 -2.42 -35.19
CA SER A 122 -18.50 -2.01 -35.21
C SER A 122 -18.17 -0.92 -34.19
N PHE A 123 -19.19 -0.24 -33.64
CA PHE A 123 -19.05 0.70 -32.53
C PHE A 123 -19.45 0.07 -31.18
N VAL A 124 -20.53 -0.71 -31.14
CA VAL A 124 -21.06 -1.30 -29.90
C VAL A 124 -20.05 -2.24 -29.24
N ILE A 125 -19.42 -3.13 -30.01
CA ILE A 125 -18.47 -4.12 -29.47
C ILE A 125 -17.25 -3.45 -28.80
N PRO A 126 -16.48 -2.59 -29.49
CA PRO A 126 -15.32 -1.94 -28.87
C PRO A 126 -15.73 -1.00 -27.73
N PHE A 127 -16.87 -0.32 -27.83
CA PHE A 127 -17.36 0.55 -26.76
C PHE A 127 -17.62 -0.22 -25.46
N VAL A 128 -18.35 -1.34 -25.54
CA VAL A 128 -18.64 -2.20 -24.36
C VAL A 128 -17.35 -2.80 -23.79
N LEU A 129 -16.40 -3.16 -24.64
CA LEU A 129 -15.11 -3.72 -24.22
C LEU A 129 -14.29 -2.68 -23.45
N VAL A 130 -14.16 -1.46 -23.98
CA VAL A 130 -13.46 -0.36 -23.30
C VAL A 130 -14.15 -0.01 -21.98
N PHE A 131 -15.48 0.04 -21.96
CA PHE A 131 -16.27 0.25 -20.74
C PHE A 131 -15.96 -0.82 -19.68
N ALA A 132 -16.00 -2.10 -20.05
CA ALA A 132 -15.72 -3.20 -19.14
C ALA A 132 -14.30 -3.15 -18.57
N VAL A 133 -13.30 -2.83 -19.40
CA VAL A 133 -11.90 -2.67 -18.97
C VAL A 133 -11.76 -1.50 -18.00
N PHE A 134 -12.34 -0.35 -18.30
CA PHE A 134 -12.29 0.83 -17.43
C PHE A 134 -12.92 0.56 -16.07
N VAL A 135 -14.11 -0.05 -16.05
CA VAL A 135 -14.79 -0.42 -14.81
C VAL A 135 -13.96 -1.42 -14.01
N SER A 136 -13.40 -2.45 -14.66
CA SER A 136 -12.59 -3.47 -13.99
C SER A 136 -11.33 -2.89 -13.35
N VAL A 137 -10.59 -2.06 -14.08
CA VAL A 137 -9.36 -1.40 -13.57
C VAL A 137 -9.70 -0.46 -12.41
N TYR A 138 -10.76 0.34 -12.55
CA TYR A 138 -11.20 1.24 -11.49
C TYR A 138 -11.58 0.46 -10.23
N SER A 139 -12.36 -0.62 -10.35
CA SER A 139 -12.74 -1.48 -9.23
C SER A 139 -11.53 -2.10 -8.54
N ALA A 140 -10.52 -2.55 -9.30
CA ALA A 140 -9.29 -3.09 -8.71
C ALA A 140 -8.52 -2.04 -7.90
N ILE A 141 -8.37 -0.82 -8.42
CA ILE A 141 -7.72 0.30 -7.73
C ILE A 141 -8.51 0.69 -6.48
N PHE A 142 -9.84 0.74 -6.57
CA PHE A 142 -10.73 1.02 -5.46
C PHE A 142 -10.54 0.02 -4.31
N VAL A 143 -10.55 -1.28 -4.61
CA VAL A 143 -10.34 -2.34 -3.60
C VAL A 143 -8.94 -2.25 -3.00
N TYR A 144 -7.91 -2.06 -3.83
CA TYR A 144 -6.53 -1.95 -3.36
C TYR A 144 -6.33 -0.77 -2.40
N ARG A 145 -6.90 0.40 -2.72
CA ARG A 145 -6.77 1.61 -1.88
C ARG A 145 -7.57 1.54 -0.59
N ASN A 146 -8.69 0.82 -0.58
CA ASN A 146 -9.58 0.71 0.57
C ASN A 146 -9.45 -0.64 1.31
N LEU A 147 -8.42 -1.44 0.98
CA LEU A 147 -8.20 -2.78 1.52
C LEU A 147 -8.06 -2.77 3.05
N ASP A 148 -7.41 -1.74 3.60
CA ASP A 148 -7.25 -1.55 5.05
C ASP A 148 -8.60 -1.41 5.78
N PHE A 149 -9.57 -0.71 5.18
CA PHE A 149 -10.94 -0.63 5.71
C PHE A 149 -11.65 -1.98 5.68
N PHE A 150 -11.52 -2.72 4.57
CA PHE A 150 -12.13 -4.04 4.44
C PHE A 150 -11.55 -5.04 5.44
N VAL A 151 -10.21 -5.11 5.56
CA VAL A 151 -9.53 -5.98 6.52
C VAL A 151 -9.97 -5.64 7.95
N LYS A 152 -9.90 -4.37 8.37
CA LYS A 152 -10.33 -3.97 9.72
C LYS A 152 -11.79 -4.35 10.01
N LYS A 153 -12.69 -4.18 9.05
CA LYS A 153 -14.13 -4.46 9.24
C LYS A 153 -14.48 -5.95 9.23
N PHE A 154 -13.76 -6.76 8.44
CA PHE A 154 -13.98 -8.21 8.39
C PHE A 154 -13.25 -8.95 9.53
N ASP A 155 -12.07 -8.50 9.94
CA ASP A 155 -11.27 -9.09 11.03
C ASP A 155 -11.92 -8.84 12.41
N LEU A 156 -12.64 -7.72 12.58
CA LEU A 156 -13.46 -7.46 13.77
C LEU A 156 -14.67 -8.39 13.92
N LYS A 157 -15.02 -9.17 12.88
CA LYS A 157 -16.18 -10.08 12.92
C LYS A 157 -15.84 -11.48 13.44
N GLU A 158 -14.56 -11.84 13.54
CA GLU A 158 -14.11 -13.12 14.13
C GLU A 158 -13.92 -13.07 15.66
N LYS A 159 -14.18 -11.93 16.31
CA LYS A 159 -14.08 -11.75 17.77
C LYS A 159 -15.41 -11.53 18.51
N ILE A 160 -16.53 -12.03 17.98
CA ILE A 160 -17.81 -12.08 18.72
C ILE A 160 -18.24 -13.53 18.90
#